data_AF-A0A370GJS7-F1
#
_entry.id   AF-A0A370GJS7-F1
#
_cell.length_a   1.000
_cell.length_b   1.000
_cell.length_c   1.000
_cell.angle_alpha   90.00
_cell.angle_beta   90.00
_cell.angle_gamma   90.00
#
_symmetry.space_group_name_H-M   'P 1'
#
loop_
_entity.id
_entity.type
_entity.pdbx_description
1 polymer ?
#
loop_
_entity_poly.entity_id
_entity_poly.type
_entity_poly.pdbx_seq_one_letter_code
_entity_poly.pdbx_strand_id
1 'polypeptide(L)'
;MKKWGSIIIAAVIVGGVCIGVFFGKLFVPDLPVGTIAAGFGGSVAGIGIVMGVEKLRQRRKTNNVPEVDERTWMNIKNFYAISLYFVLIGSMLLVCILFASGVRTIEIGALSIYLLLLFMLLGVGTLVVKRR
;
A
#
# COMPACT_ATOMS: atom_id res chain seq x y z
N MET A 1 -1.22 -17.82 -10.75
CA MET A 1 0.08 -17.99 -10.04
C MET A 1 0.08 -19.31 -9.27
N LYS A 2 1.23 -19.97 -9.09
CA LYS A 2 1.37 -21.19 -8.24
C LYS A 2 0.69 -20.89 -6.89
N LYS A 3 -0.15 -21.80 -6.35
CA LYS A 3 -1.02 -21.60 -5.15
C LYS A 3 -0.36 -20.83 -3.98
N TRP A 4 0.96 -20.95 -3.85
CA TRP A 4 1.84 -20.20 -2.97
C TRP A 4 1.70 -18.67 -3.01
N GLY A 5 1.49 -18.05 -4.17
CA GLY A 5 1.39 -16.58 -4.28
C GLY A 5 0.19 -16.02 -3.51
N SER A 6 -0.98 -16.64 -3.67
CA SER A 6 -2.21 -16.23 -2.96
C SER A 6 -2.11 -16.47 -1.45
N ILE A 7 -1.39 -17.53 -1.04
CA ILE A 7 -1.15 -17.84 0.38
C ILE A 7 -0.23 -16.78 1.02
N ILE A 8 0.85 -16.38 0.31
CA ILE A 8 1.76 -15.34 0.80
C ILE A 8 1.03 -14.01 0.97
N ILE A 9 0.19 -13.63 -0.01
CA ILE A 9 -0.61 -12.39 0.08
C ILE A 9 -1.55 -12.43 1.29
N ALA A 10 -2.26 -13.54 1.49
CA ALA A 10 -3.15 -13.70 2.64
C ALA A 10 -2.37 -13.66 3.96
N ALA A 11 -1.21 -14.30 4.04
CA ALA A 11 -0.36 -14.32 5.23
C ALA A 11 0.17 -12.91 5.58
N VAL A 12 0.59 -12.13 4.59
CA VAL A 12 1.07 -10.75 4.79
C VAL A 12 -0.07 -9.84 5.28
N ILE A 13 -1.25 -9.96 4.69
CA ILE A 13 -2.41 -9.15 5.09
C ILE A 13 -2.86 -9.51 6.51
N VAL A 14 -3.03 -10.79 6.81
CA VAL A 14 -3.44 -11.25 8.14
C VAL A 14 -2.37 -10.92 9.19
N GLY A 15 -1.09 -11.15 8.88
CA GLY A 15 0.02 -10.79 9.77
C GLY A 15 0.07 -9.29 10.05
N GLY A 16 -0.13 -8.45 9.03
CA GLY A 16 -0.19 -6.99 9.19
C GLY A 16 -1.33 -6.54 10.11
N VAL A 17 -2.51 -7.13 9.99
CA VAL A 17 -3.65 -6.84 10.89
C VAL A 17 -3.35 -7.25 12.32
N CYS A 18 -2.82 -8.45 12.53
CA CYS A 18 -2.47 -8.93 13.87
C CYS A 18 -1.44 -8.01 14.54
N ILE A 19 -0.42 -7.58 13.80
CA ILE A 19 0.59 -6.63 14.29
C ILE A 19 -0.06 -5.27 14.59
N GLY A 20 -0.91 -4.77 13.69
CA GLY A 20 -1.61 -3.50 13.87
C GLY A 20 -2.54 -3.49 15.09
N VAL A 21 -3.30 -4.56 15.31
CA VAL A 21 -4.18 -4.72 16.49
C VAL A 21 -3.36 -4.86 17.77
N PHE A 22 -2.24 -5.58 17.72
CA PHE A 22 -1.32 -5.70 18.86
C PHE A 22 -0.77 -4.34 19.30
N PHE A 23 -0.23 -3.56 18.37
CA PHE A 23 0.23 -2.20 18.68
C PHE A 23 -0.91 -1.27 19.07
N GLY A 24 -2.07 -1.38 18.42
CA GLY A 24 -3.26 -0.60 18.77
C GLY A 24 -3.67 -0.79 20.23
N LYS A 25 -3.71 -2.03 20.71
CA LYS A 25 -3.99 -2.33 22.13
C LYS A 25 -2.88 -1.91 23.09
N LEU A 26 -1.63 -1.91 22.63
CA LEU A 26 -0.48 -1.49 23.45
C LEU A 26 -0.51 0.02 23.72
N PHE A 27 -0.86 0.84 22.72
CA PHE A 27 -0.87 2.30 22.84
C PHE A 27 -2.22 2.88 23.26
N VAL A 28 -3.33 2.16 23.00
CA VAL A 28 -4.68 2.59 23.36
C VAL A 28 -5.38 1.43 24.09
N PRO A 29 -5.42 1.45 25.43
CA PRO A 29 -5.98 0.34 26.21
C PRO A 29 -7.48 0.11 25.96
N ASP A 30 -8.24 1.18 25.69
CA ASP A 30 -9.67 1.13 25.37
C ASP A 30 -9.94 1.17 23.86
N LEU A 31 -9.25 0.32 23.10
CA LEU A 31 -9.42 0.29 21.65
C LEU A 31 -10.85 -0.16 21.29
N PRO A 32 -11.68 0.69 20.63
CA PRO A 32 -13.08 0.36 20.38
C PRO A 32 -13.21 -0.86 19.48
N VAL A 33 -14.10 -1.79 19.81
CA VAL A 33 -14.33 -3.02 19.03
C VAL A 33 -14.65 -2.71 17.56
N GLY A 34 -15.32 -1.58 17.29
CA GLY A 34 -15.60 -1.11 15.94
C GLY A 34 -14.35 -0.84 15.09
N THR A 35 -13.25 -0.35 15.69
CA THR A 35 -11.99 -0.11 14.97
C THR A 35 -11.28 -1.41 14.61
N ILE A 36 -11.31 -2.38 15.52
CA ILE A 36 -10.78 -3.73 15.29
C ILE A 36 -11.58 -4.41 14.18
N ALA A 37 -12.92 -4.37 14.28
CA ALA A 37 -13.82 -4.93 13.28
C ALA A 37 -13.62 -4.27 11.90
N ALA A 38 -13.42 -2.95 11.84
CA ALA A 38 -13.10 -2.24 10.61
C ALA A 38 -11.76 -2.70 10.00
N GLY A 39 -10.73 -2.92 10.84
CA GLY A 39 -9.44 -3.44 10.39
C GLY A 39 -9.55 -4.84 9.77
N PHE A 40 -10.29 -5.75 10.40
CA PHE A 40 -10.57 -7.07 9.84
C PHE A 40 -11.45 -7.01 8.60
N GLY A 41 -12.52 -6.21 8.62
CA GLY A 41 -13.43 -6.03 7.48
C GLY A 41 -12.72 -5.48 6.24
N GLY A 42 -11.88 -4.45 6.42
CA GLY A 42 -11.06 -3.89 5.35
C GLY A 42 -10.07 -4.90 4.77
N SER A 43 -9.54 -5.80 5.61
CA SER A 43 -8.58 -6.82 5.18
C SER A 43 -9.23 -7.95 4.39
N VAL A 44 -10.41 -8.41 4.82
CA VAL A 44 -11.22 -9.36 4.05
C VAL A 44 -11.62 -8.76 2.71
N ALA A 45 -12.07 -7.50 2.70
CA ALA A 45 -12.39 -6.79 1.47
C ALA A 45 -11.16 -6.66 0.55
N GLY A 46 -10.00 -6.30 1.10
CA GLY A 46 -8.73 -6.20 0.36
C GLY A 46 -8.33 -7.52 -0.30
N ILE A 47 -8.38 -8.63 0.44
CA ILE A 47 -8.12 -9.98 -0.10
C ILE A 47 -9.12 -10.29 -1.22
N GLY A 48 -10.40 -10.03 -0.99
CA GLY A 48 -11.48 -10.25 -1.96
C GLY A 48 -11.26 -9.49 -3.27
N ILE A 49 -10.87 -8.22 -3.18
CA ILE A 49 -10.57 -7.38 -4.35
C ILE A 49 -9.37 -7.94 -5.12
N VAL A 50 -8.26 -8.25 -4.44
CA VAL A 50 -7.06 -8.77 -5.10
C VAL A 50 -7.34 -10.09 -5.81
N MET A 51 -7.98 -11.05 -5.12
CA MET A 51 -8.35 -12.34 -5.70
C MET A 51 -9.36 -12.18 -6.84
N GLY A 52 -10.34 -11.28 -6.68
CA GLY A 52 -11.35 -10.99 -7.69
C GLY A 52 -10.74 -10.41 -8.96
N VAL A 53 -9.86 -9.43 -8.83
CA VAL A 53 -9.13 -8.82 -9.96
C VAL A 53 -8.24 -9.87 -10.64
N GLU A 54 -7.53 -10.72 -9.89
CA GLU A 54 -6.71 -11.78 -10.48
C GLU A 54 -7.58 -12.79 -11.24
N LYS A 55 -8.71 -13.23 -10.67
CA LYS A 55 -9.63 -14.17 -11.33
C LYS A 55 -10.23 -13.57 -12.60
N LEU A 56 -10.60 -12.29 -12.57
CA LEU A 56 -11.10 -11.57 -13.74
C LEU A 56 -10.03 -11.47 -14.83
N ARG A 57 -8.78 -11.22 -14.43
CA ARG A 57 -7.62 -11.12 -15.32
C ARG A 57 -7.26 -12.47 -15.95
N GLN A 58 -7.28 -13.55 -15.18
CA GLN A 58 -7.07 -14.91 -15.70
C GLN A 58 -8.17 -15.31 -16.69
N ARG A 59 -9.43 -14.95 -16.42
CA ARG A 59 -10.53 -15.20 -17.37
C ARG A 59 -10.40 -14.44 -18.69
N ARG A 60 -9.72 -13.29 -18.71
CA ARG A 60 -9.49 -12.49 -19.92
C ARG A 60 -8.22 -12.91 -20.69
N LYS A 61 -7.38 -13.79 -20.15
CA LYS A 61 -6.20 -14.28 -20.87
C LYS A 61 -6.60 -15.32 -21.90
N THR A 62 -6.41 -14.98 -23.18
CA THR A 62 -6.65 -15.90 -24.30
C THR A 62 -5.45 -16.80 -24.60
N ASN A 63 -4.23 -16.36 -24.27
CA ASN A 63 -2.97 -17.08 -24.56
C ASN A 63 -2.08 -17.18 -23.31
N ASN A 64 -1.21 -18.20 -23.27
CA ASN A 64 -0.29 -18.47 -22.15
C ASN A 64 0.96 -17.57 -22.13
N VAL A 65 0.90 -16.42 -22.80
CA VAL A 65 2.02 -15.47 -22.89
C VAL A 65 2.11 -14.68 -21.58
N PRO A 66 3.32 -14.49 -21.02
CA PRO A 66 3.51 -13.55 -19.92
C PRO A 66 3.02 -12.16 -20.33
N GLU A 67 2.35 -11.49 -19.39
CA GLU A 67 1.67 -10.21 -19.64
C GLU A 67 2.62 -9.02 -19.59
N VAL A 68 3.80 -9.23 -19.03
CA VAL A 68 4.82 -8.22 -18.75
C VAL A 68 6.16 -8.90 -18.99
N ASP A 69 7.00 -8.26 -19.78
CA ASP A 69 8.37 -8.71 -20.03
C ASP A 69 9.26 -8.45 -18.79
N GLU A 70 10.38 -9.16 -18.68
CA GLU A 70 11.33 -9.04 -17.57
C GLU A 70 11.83 -7.60 -17.41
N ARG A 71 12.00 -6.89 -18.54
CA ARG A 71 12.40 -5.48 -18.60
C ARG A 71 11.39 -4.56 -17.92
N THR A 72 10.11 -4.71 -18.25
CA THR A 72 9.04 -3.90 -17.63
C THR A 72 8.93 -4.23 -16.14
N TRP A 73 9.17 -5.47 -15.73
CA TRP A 73 9.21 -5.83 -14.30
C TRP A 73 10.36 -5.14 -13.56
N MET A 74 11.55 -5.10 -14.17
CA MET A 74 12.70 -4.38 -13.62
C MET A 74 12.44 -2.88 -13.52
N ASN A 75 11.85 -2.27 -14.55
CA ASN A 75 11.51 -0.85 -14.56
C ASN A 75 10.52 -0.49 -13.45
N ILE A 76 9.48 -1.30 -13.25
CA ILE A 76 8.50 -1.11 -12.18
C ILE A 76 9.18 -1.21 -10.81
N LYS A 77 10.04 -2.21 -10.60
CA LYS A 77 10.80 -2.36 -9.34
C LYS A 77 11.68 -1.14 -9.06
N ASN A 78 12.45 -0.70 -10.05
CA ASN A 78 13.34 0.45 -9.92
C ASN A 78 12.55 1.74 -9.64
N PHE A 79 11.41 1.93 -10.31
CA PHE A 79 10.52 3.05 -10.05
C PHE A 79 10.04 3.07 -8.60
N TYR A 80 9.53 1.94 -8.08
CA TYR A 80 9.08 1.88 -6.69
C TYR A 80 10.21 2.05 -5.68
N ALA A 81 11.40 1.51 -5.95
CA ALA A 81 12.57 1.69 -5.09
C ALA A 81 12.97 3.17 -5.01
N ILE A 82 13.12 3.84 -6.15
CA ILE A 82 13.46 5.28 -6.21
C ILE A 82 12.36 6.11 -5.55
N SER A 83 11.10 5.85 -5.89
CA SER A 83 9.97 6.58 -5.34
C SER A 83 9.87 6.41 -3.82
N LEU A 84 10.19 5.22 -3.29
CA LEU A 84 10.23 4.96 -1.86
C LEU A 84 11.30 5.82 -1.17
N TYR A 85 12.51 5.88 -1.70
CA TYR A 85 13.57 6.73 -1.14
C TYR A 85 13.21 8.21 -1.23
N PHE A 86 12.65 8.65 -2.35
CA PHE A 86 12.20 10.02 -2.53
C PHE A 86 11.12 10.41 -1.52
N VAL A 87 10.12 9.54 -1.32
CA VAL A 87 9.05 9.74 -0.33
C VAL A 87 9.60 9.75 1.09
N LEU A 88 10.46 8.81 1.46
CA LEU A 88 11.04 8.74 2.81
C LEU A 88 11.88 9.97 3.13
N ILE A 89 12.81 10.33 2.25
CA ILE A 89 13.69 11.48 2.45
C ILE A 89 12.89 12.78 2.38
N GLY A 90 11.99 12.91 1.40
CA GLY A 90 11.15 14.09 1.23
C GLY A 90 10.21 14.33 2.41
N SER A 91 9.55 13.27 2.89
CA SER A 91 8.67 13.36 4.07
C SER A 91 9.44 13.68 5.35
N MET A 92 10.60 13.07 5.56
CA MET A 92 11.47 13.38 6.69
C MET A 92 11.91 14.85 6.67
N LEU A 93 12.34 15.34 5.51
CA LEU A 93 12.77 16.74 5.34
C LEU A 93 11.60 17.69 5.61
N LEU A 94 10.41 17.38 5.10
CA LEU A 94 9.20 18.16 5.36
C LEU A 94 8.88 18.23 6.86
N VAL A 95 8.97 17.11 7.58
CA VAL A 95 8.79 17.09 9.04
C VAL A 95 9.84 17.94 9.76
N CYS A 96 11.11 17.88 9.34
CA CYS A 96 12.17 18.73 9.90
C CYS A 96 11.89 20.23 9.69
N ILE A 97 11.38 20.63 8.53
CA ILE A 97 11.00 22.03 8.26
C ILE A 97 9.83 22.46 9.15
N LEU A 98 8.80 21.62 9.30
CA LEU A 98 7.66 21.91 10.18
C LEU A 98 8.11 22.05 11.63
N PHE A 99 9.00 21.16 12.08
CA PHE A 99 9.59 21.23 13.42
C PHE A 99 10.39 22.52 13.64
N ALA A 100 11.26 22.89 12.67
CA ALA A 100 12.04 24.13 12.73
C ALA A 100 11.15 25.38 12.70
N SER A 101 10.01 25.31 12.02
CA SER A 101 8.99 26.38 11.98
C SER A 101 8.16 26.48 13.27
N GLY A 102 8.44 25.64 14.28
CA GLY A 102 7.72 25.64 15.56
C GLY A 102 6.32 25.03 15.51
N VAL A 103 5.97 24.33 14.42
CA VAL A 103 4.68 23.66 14.28
C VAL A 103 4.66 22.44 15.21
N ARG A 104 3.82 22.48 16.25
CA ARG A 104 3.72 21.41 17.26
C ARG A 104 2.70 20.34 16.92
N THR A 105 1.70 20.69 16.11
CA THR A 105 0.59 19.81 15.75
C THR A 105 0.32 19.91 14.26
N ILE A 106 -0.09 18.79 13.65
CA ILE A 106 -0.44 18.70 12.25
C ILE A 106 -1.92 18.36 12.16
N GLU A 107 -2.67 19.12 11.38
CA GLU A 107 -4.07 18.82 11.12
C GLU A 107 -4.21 17.51 10.32
N ILE A 108 -5.09 16.63 10.76
CA ILE A 108 -5.35 15.33 10.12
C ILE A 108 -5.83 15.52 8.67
N GLY A 109 -6.56 16.59 8.40
CA GLY A 109 -7.01 16.95 7.05
C GLY A 109 -5.86 17.29 6.10
N ALA A 110 -4.84 18.01 6.56
CA ALA A 110 -3.66 18.31 5.76
C ALA A 110 -2.84 17.04 5.47
N LEU A 111 -2.71 16.17 6.48
CA LEU A 111 -2.04 14.87 6.34
C LEU A 111 -2.76 13.96 5.33
N SER A 112 -4.09 13.92 5.37
CA SER A 112 -4.88 13.07 4.47
C SER A 112 -4.77 13.53 3.01
N ILE A 113 -4.77 14.84 2.75
CA ILE A 113 -4.56 15.41 1.42
C ILE A 113 -3.15 15.09 0.92
N TYR A 114 -2.12 15.25 1.77
CA TYR A 114 -0.75 14.89 1.43
C TYR A 114 -0.63 13.42 1.02
N LEU A 115 -1.20 12.50 1.82
CA LEU A 115 -1.19 11.07 1.52
C LEU A 115 -1.97 10.72 0.26
N LEU A 116 -3.11 11.36 0.03
CA LEU A 116 -3.91 11.18 -1.19
C LEU A 116 -3.10 11.54 -2.44
N LEU A 117 -2.47 12.71 -2.45
CA LEU A 117 -1.66 13.17 -3.58
C LEU A 117 -0.47 12.24 -3.83
N LEU A 118 0.17 11.78 -2.74
CA LEU A 118 1.28 10.84 -2.82
C LEU A 118 0.84 9.51 -3.45
N PHE A 119 -0.30 8.95 -3.02
CA PHE A 119 -0.83 7.72 -3.61
C PHE A 119 -1.27 7.89 -5.06
N MET A 120 -1.88 9.04 -5.42
CA MET A 120 -2.19 9.33 -6.82
C MET A 120 -0.91 9.39 -7.68
N LEU A 121 0.14 10.06 -7.20
CA LEU A 121 1.39 10.22 -7.93
C LEU A 121 2.09 8.87 -8.13
N LEU A 122 2.11 8.01 -7.10
CA LEU A 122 2.61 6.63 -7.22
C LEU A 122 1.77 5.79 -8.19
N GLY A 123 0.44 5.89 -8.11
CA GLY A 123 -0.48 5.16 -8.98
C GLY A 123 -0.30 5.53 -10.45
N VAL A 124 -0.31 6.83 -10.75
CA VAL A 124 -0.09 7.36 -12.10
C VAL A 124 1.32 7.03 -12.60
N GLY A 125 2.35 7.24 -11.78
CA GLY A 125 3.73 6.91 -12.15
C GLY A 125 3.91 5.43 -12.50
N THR A 126 3.24 4.52 -11.79
CA THR A 126 3.24 3.09 -12.10
C THR A 126 2.62 2.80 -13.46
N LEU A 127 1.51 3.45 -13.81
CA LEU A 127 0.87 3.29 -15.12
C LEU A 127 1.77 3.78 -16.26
N VAL A 128 2.52 4.87 -16.04
CA VAL A 128 3.48 5.41 -17.01
C VAL A 128 4.65 4.45 -17.22
N VAL A 129 5.25 3.94 -16.14
CA VAL A 129 6.39 3.02 -16.21
C VAL A 129 5.98 1.67 -16.81
N LYS A 130 4.79 1.17 -16.50
CA LYS A 130 4.27 -0.08 -17.05
C LYS A 130 4.08 -0.05 -18.58
N ARG A 131 3.86 1.13 -19.18
CA ARG A 131 3.72 1.28 -20.63
C ARG A 131 5.05 1.27 -21.38
N ARG A 132 6.19 1.38 -20.68
CA ARG A 132 7.54 1.34 -21.27
C ARG A 132 8.25 0.02 -20.99
#